data_AF-A0A8B5WTD4-F1
#
_entry.id   AF-A0A8B5WTD4-F1
#
_cell.length_a   1.000
_cell.length_b   1.000
_cell.length_c   1.000
_cell.angle_alpha   90.00
_cell.angle_beta   90.00
_cell.angle_gamma   90.00
#
_symmetry.space_group_name_H-M   'P 1'
#
loop_
_entity.id
_entity.type
_entity.pdbx_description
1 polymer ?
#
loop_
_entity_poly.entity_id
_entity_poly.type
_entity_poly.pdbx_seq_one_letter_code
_entity_poly.pdbx_strand_id
1 'polypeptide(L)'
;INWTEPEWITYPGVPVEHLYTNQIAPYYRASQIYLGFPKRFLPDRNPTDHPARGLSDAVFMSSRDGKEFRRWTEAYIRPGLQKSRWVNRNNFVAWGLIETESALADAPKEISLYSAEAYYVGDGTRMRRFTTRLDGFVSINAPSQGGEFVTEPIVFTGDALFLNLSTSAAGSVELEVLDADEKRIDGFGFDEFGVIFGDEIEMKIQPKDRRFGELAGRPVRLRMKLRDADVFALRFG
;
A
#
# COMPACT_ATOMS: atom_id res chain seq x y z
N ILE A 1 12.35 22.66 22.26
CA ILE A 1 12.05 22.06 20.93
C ILE A 1 12.59 23.03 19.90
N ASN A 2 13.53 22.61 19.04
CA ASN A 2 14.17 23.45 18.03
C ASN A 2 13.73 22.93 16.65
N TRP A 3 12.82 23.62 15.98
CA TRP A 3 12.35 23.25 14.64
C TRP A 3 13.23 23.93 13.59
N THR A 4 13.51 23.24 12.48
CA THR A 4 14.08 23.86 11.28
C THR A 4 13.03 24.69 10.56
N GLU A 5 13.46 25.50 9.59
CA GLU A 5 12.52 26.10 8.65
C GLU A 5 11.74 24.99 7.91
N PRO A 6 10.40 25.11 7.75
CA PRO A 6 9.62 24.14 7.00
C PRO A 6 10.03 24.11 5.52
N GLU A 7 10.22 22.92 4.98
CA GLU A 7 10.47 22.69 3.56
C GLU A 7 9.18 22.21 2.86
N TRP A 8 9.01 22.60 1.60
CA TRP A 8 7.92 22.07 0.77
C TRP A 8 8.23 20.64 0.34
N ILE A 9 7.22 19.77 0.42
CA ILE A 9 7.26 18.45 -0.19
C ILE A 9 6.81 18.52 -1.65
N THR A 10 7.27 17.58 -2.47
CA THR A 10 6.99 17.53 -3.91
C THR A 10 6.33 16.21 -4.31
N TYR A 11 5.59 16.24 -5.42
CA TYR A 11 4.91 15.08 -6.01
C TYR A 11 5.21 15.03 -7.52
N PRO A 12 6.39 14.57 -7.94
CA PRO A 12 6.78 14.60 -9.35
C PRO A 12 5.89 13.67 -10.19
N GLY A 13 5.65 14.05 -11.45
CA GLY A 13 4.97 13.21 -12.44
C GLY A 13 3.46 13.06 -12.28
N VAL A 14 2.82 13.81 -11.38
CA VAL A 14 1.35 13.78 -11.17
C VAL A 14 0.74 15.19 -11.27
N PRO A 15 -0.56 15.32 -11.58
CA PRO A 15 -1.21 16.64 -11.70
C PRO A 15 -1.18 17.46 -10.41
N VAL A 16 -1.20 18.78 -10.57
CA VAL A 16 -1.45 19.72 -9.46
C VAL A 16 -2.93 19.64 -9.09
N GLU A 17 -3.20 19.32 -7.82
CA GLU A 17 -4.56 19.18 -7.29
C GLU A 17 -4.69 19.94 -5.97
N HIS A 18 -5.92 20.30 -5.59
CA HIS A 18 -6.19 20.89 -4.28
C HIS A 18 -6.09 19.81 -3.19
N LEU A 19 -4.93 19.71 -2.55
CA LEU A 19 -4.69 18.79 -1.44
C LEU A 19 -4.74 19.51 -0.10
N TYR A 20 -5.40 18.90 0.87
CA TYR A 20 -5.53 19.39 2.23
C TYR A 20 -5.30 18.25 3.22
N THR A 21 -4.97 18.61 4.48
CA THR A 21 -4.86 17.66 5.60
C THR A 21 -4.14 16.38 5.21
N ASN A 22 -2.86 16.48 4.82
CA ASN A 22 -2.09 15.38 4.24
C ASN A 22 -1.88 14.18 5.18
N GLN A 23 -2.07 14.37 6.49
CA GLN A 23 -1.92 13.36 7.54
C GLN A 23 -0.64 12.52 7.41
N ILE A 24 0.48 13.17 7.15
CA ILE A 24 1.76 12.47 6.99
C ILE A 24 2.23 11.95 8.35
N ALA A 25 2.65 10.70 8.41
CA ALA A 25 3.28 10.10 9.57
C ALA A 25 4.30 9.01 9.15
N PRO A 26 5.36 8.78 9.94
CA PRO A 26 6.16 7.57 9.81
C PRO A 26 5.29 6.33 9.97
N TYR A 27 5.52 5.31 9.14
CA TYR A 27 4.81 4.05 9.27
C TYR A 27 5.37 3.24 10.44
N TYR A 28 4.54 2.92 11.43
CA TYR A 28 5.02 2.29 12.67
C TYR A 28 5.64 0.88 12.46
N ARG A 29 5.30 0.16 11.38
CA ARG A 29 5.91 -1.14 11.02
C ARG A 29 7.16 -1.01 10.15
N ALA A 30 7.39 0.15 9.55
CA ALA A 30 8.56 0.47 8.73
C ALA A 30 8.85 1.97 8.80
N SER A 31 9.50 2.41 9.89
CA SER A 31 9.68 3.83 10.23
C SER A 31 10.49 4.64 9.22
N GLN A 32 11.22 3.96 8.33
CA GLN A 32 11.91 4.54 7.17
C GLN A 32 10.96 4.90 6.01
N ILE A 33 9.66 4.69 6.16
CA ILE A 33 8.62 5.04 5.18
C ILE A 33 7.64 6.01 5.84
N TYR A 34 7.40 7.13 5.18
CA TYR A 34 6.32 8.05 5.50
C TYR A 34 5.10 7.70 4.66
N LEU A 35 3.92 7.68 5.30
CA LEU A 35 2.63 7.53 4.64
C LEU A 35 1.83 8.81 4.81
N GLY A 36 1.07 9.18 3.78
CA GLY A 36 0.15 10.31 3.82
C GLY A 36 -1.19 9.96 3.16
N PHE A 37 -2.25 10.60 3.66
CA PHE A 37 -3.62 10.45 3.18
C PHE A 37 -4.24 11.82 2.83
N PRO A 38 -3.75 12.52 1.80
CA PRO A 38 -4.29 13.82 1.43
C PRO A 38 -5.78 13.78 1.13
N LYS A 39 -6.50 14.75 1.67
CA LYS A 39 -7.85 15.08 1.22
C LYS A 39 -7.72 15.86 -0.09
N ARG A 40 -8.09 15.24 -1.21
CA ARG A 40 -8.24 15.93 -2.47
C ARG A 40 -9.60 16.63 -2.53
N PHE A 41 -9.61 17.86 -3.02
CA PHE A 41 -10.80 18.67 -3.21
C PHE A 41 -11.00 19.01 -4.69
N LEU A 42 -12.24 18.86 -5.16
CA LEU A 42 -12.64 19.14 -6.53
C LEU A 42 -13.76 20.19 -6.49
N PRO A 43 -13.45 21.49 -6.72
CA PRO A 43 -14.44 22.57 -6.59
C PRO A 43 -15.59 22.49 -7.60
N ASP A 44 -15.33 21.91 -8.76
CA ASP A 44 -16.27 21.90 -9.90
C ASP A 44 -17.30 20.77 -9.83
N ARG A 45 -17.20 19.85 -8.86
CA ARG A 45 -18.13 18.73 -8.70
C ARG A 45 -19.17 19.03 -7.62
N ASN A 46 -20.45 18.90 -7.94
CA ASN A 46 -21.53 19.07 -6.96
C ASN A 46 -22.75 18.17 -7.26
N PRO A 47 -22.62 16.84 -7.16
CA PRO A 47 -23.69 15.92 -7.58
C PRO A 47 -24.93 15.94 -6.68
N THR A 48 -24.87 16.64 -5.53
CA THR A 48 -25.96 16.75 -4.56
C THR A 48 -26.57 18.16 -4.53
N ASP A 49 -26.15 19.06 -5.42
CA ASP A 49 -26.53 20.47 -5.45
C ASP A 49 -26.38 21.17 -4.09
N HIS A 50 -25.39 20.74 -3.30
CA HIS A 50 -25.16 21.26 -1.97
C HIS A 50 -24.69 22.72 -2.02
N PRO A 51 -25.15 23.62 -1.13
CA PRO A 51 -24.78 25.05 -1.16
C PRO A 51 -23.27 25.29 -1.01
N ALA A 52 -22.60 24.50 -0.16
CA ALA A 52 -21.16 24.45 -0.12
C ALA A 52 -20.66 23.55 -1.26
N ARG A 53 -20.35 24.16 -2.41
CA ARG A 53 -19.92 23.49 -3.65
C ARG A 53 -18.62 22.71 -3.47
N GLY A 54 -18.45 21.70 -4.32
CA GLY A 54 -17.25 20.89 -4.42
C GLY A 54 -17.40 19.52 -3.76
N LEU A 55 -16.45 18.65 -4.05
CA LEU A 55 -16.42 17.27 -3.57
C LEU A 55 -15.04 16.94 -3.02
N SER A 56 -14.95 15.97 -2.10
CA SER A 56 -13.65 15.51 -1.59
C SER A 56 -13.57 13.99 -1.53
N ASP A 57 -12.37 13.47 -1.73
CA ASP A 57 -11.97 12.09 -1.48
C ASP A 57 -10.60 12.06 -0.78
N ALA A 58 -10.15 10.90 -0.30
CA ALA A 58 -8.79 10.72 0.19
C ALA A 58 -7.95 9.98 -0.84
N VAL A 59 -6.76 10.50 -1.14
CA VAL A 59 -5.73 9.82 -1.93
C VAL A 59 -4.64 9.26 -1.00
N PHE A 60 -3.73 8.47 -1.55
CA PHE A 60 -2.60 7.90 -0.82
C PHE A 60 -1.27 8.38 -1.40
N MET A 61 -0.28 8.57 -0.54
CA MET A 61 1.09 8.86 -0.93
C MET A 61 2.09 8.27 0.06
N SER A 62 3.30 7.99 -0.42
CA SER A 62 4.39 7.53 0.41
C SER A 62 5.73 8.13 0.01
N SER A 63 6.66 8.16 0.95
CA SER A 63 8.03 8.66 0.76
C SER A 63 9.00 7.89 1.64
N ARG A 64 10.26 7.79 1.21
CA ARG A 64 11.37 7.28 2.03
C ARG A 64 12.25 8.38 2.61
N ASP A 65 12.26 9.57 2.00
CA ASP A 65 13.10 10.70 2.42
C ASP A 65 12.32 11.81 3.15
N GLY A 66 10.99 11.73 3.13
CA GLY A 66 10.10 12.74 3.71
C GLY A 66 10.02 14.03 2.90
N LYS A 67 10.60 14.09 1.69
CA LYS A 67 10.65 15.26 0.81
C LYS A 67 9.93 15.02 -0.52
N GLU A 68 10.32 13.97 -1.23
CA GLU A 68 9.67 13.53 -2.46
C GLU A 68 8.67 12.43 -2.15
N PHE A 69 7.41 12.66 -2.50
CA PHE A 69 6.32 11.70 -2.28
C PHE A 69 5.83 11.14 -3.61
N ARG A 70 5.84 9.80 -3.71
CA ARG A 70 5.04 9.11 -4.72
C ARG A 70 3.59 9.20 -4.30
N ARG A 71 2.76 9.79 -5.16
CA ARG A 71 1.32 9.96 -4.93
C ARG A 71 0.53 9.17 -5.95
N TRP A 72 -0.41 8.37 -5.48
CA TRP A 72 -1.37 7.68 -6.34
C TRP A 72 -2.53 8.64 -6.64
N THR A 73 -2.90 8.75 -7.92
CA THR A 73 -3.96 9.67 -8.37
C THR A 73 -5.36 9.11 -8.15
N GLU A 74 -5.47 7.79 -7.96
CA GLU A 74 -6.66 7.09 -7.55
C GLU A 74 -6.98 7.41 -6.09
N ALA A 75 -8.28 7.52 -5.79
CA ALA A 75 -8.72 7.66 -4.41
C ALA A 75 -8.44 6.37 -3.62
N TYR A 76 -7.79 6.52 -2.47
CA TYR A 76 -7.64 5.47 -1.47
C TYR A 76 -8.96 5.23 -0.73
N ILE A 77 -9.65 6.30 -0.32
CA ILE A 77 -11.04 6.23 0.19
C ILE A 77 -11.94 7.03 -0.75
N ARG A 78 -12.78 6.31 -1.49
CA ARG A 78 -13.85 6.88 -2.32
C ARG A 78 -15.05 7.30 -1.46
N PRO A 79 -15.87 8.27 -1.91
CA PRO A 79 -17.13 8.63 -1.23
C PRO A 79 -18.10 7.45 -1.03
N GLY A 80 -18.07 6.46 -1.93
CA GLY A 80 -18.89 5.24 -1.82
C GLY A 80 -20.37 5.47 -2.16
N LEU A 81 -21.24 4.53 -1.75
CA LEU A 81 -22.67 4.56 -2.10
C LEU A 81 -23.50 5.54 -1.24
N GLN A 82 -22.94 6.05 -0.14
CA GLN A 82 -23.67 6.90 0.78
C GLN A 82 -23.74 8.34 0.24
N LYS A 83 -24.95 8.81 -0.11
CA LYS A 83 -25.16 10.17 -0.65
C LYS A 83 -24.59 11.28 0.22
N SER A 84 -24.66 11.13 1.55
CA SER A 84 -24.11 12.09 2.53
C SER A 84 -22.59 12.29 2.46
N ARG A 85 -21.88 11.44 1.70
CA ARG A 85 -20.44 11.50 1.48
C ARG A 85 -20.05 12.20 0.17
N TRP A 86 -21.04 12.56 -0.65
CA TRP A 86 -20.86 13.27 -1.90
C TRP A 86 -20.99 14.79 -1.74
N VAL A 87 -20.28 15.33 -0.74
CA VAL A 87 -20.14 16.77 -0.44
C VAL A 87 -18.68 17.11 -0.13
N ASN A 88 -18.32 18.39 -0.14
CA ASN A 88 -17.01 18.82 0.34
C ASN A 88 -16.85 18.62 1.86
N ARG A 89 -15.63 18.85 2.38
CA ARG A 89 -15.27 18.62 3.80
C ARG A 89 -15.70 17.25 4.30
N ASN A 90 -15.53 16.24 3.46
CA ASN A 90 -15.91 14.87 3.71
C ASN A 90 -14.78 13.95 3.24
N ASN A 91 -14.82 12.68 3.64
CA ASN A 91 -13.89 11.64 3.19
C ASN A 91 -12.41 11.91 3.51
N PHE A 92 -12.10 12.76 4.51
CA PHE A 92 -10.72 13.00 4.92
C PHE A 92 -10.36 12.12 6.11
N VAL A 93 -9.16 11.55 6.03
CA VAL A 93 -8.63 10.65 7.05
C VAL A 93 -8.15 11.48 8.24
N ALA A 94 -8.44 11.00 9.45
CA ALA A 94 -7.89 11.53 10.69
C ALA A 94 -6.41 11.15 10.81
N TRP A 95 -5.63 11.94 11.54
CA TRP A 95 -4.24 11.58 11.77
C TRP A 95 -4.13 10.30 12.62
N GLY A 96 -3.30 9.37 12.19
CA GLY A 96 -3.01 8.12 12.89
C GLY A 96 -3.47 6.86 12.16
N LEU A 97 -2.72 5.79 12.37
CA LEU A 97 -2.99 4.43 11.93
C LEU A 97 -2.97 3.53 13.17
N ILE A 98 -4.03 2.79 13.41
CA ILE A 98 -4.19 2.02 14.65
C ILE A 98 -4.44 0.55 14.29
N GLU A 99 -3.64 -0.36 14.85
CA GLU A 99 -3.95 -1.78 14.77
C GLU A 99 -5.17 -2.09 15.63
N THR A 100 -6.15 -2.76 15.04
CA THR A 100 -7.38 -3.18 15.70
C THR A 100 -7.70 -4.62 15.32
N GLU A 101 -8.43 -5.33 16.18
CA GLU A 101 -8.96 -6.65 15.83
C GLU A 101 -9.77 -6.59 14.53
N SER A 102 -9.62 -7.63 13.70
CA SER A 102 -10.45 -7.81 12.51
C SER A 102 -11.91 -8.02 12.92
N ALA A 103 -12.81 -7.68 12.01
CA ALA A 103 -14.22 -8.05 12.14
C ALA A 103 -14.47 -9.54 11.82
N LEU A 104 -13.50 -10.22 11.18
CA LEU A 104 -13.57 -11.63 10.85
C LEU A 104 -12.97 -12.47 11.98
N ALA A 105 -13.64 -13.57 12.34
CA ALA A 105 -13.10 -14.54 13.28
C ALA A 105 -11.82 -15.17 12.71
N ASP A 106 -10.84 -15.42 13.58
CA ASP A 106 -9.55 -16.06 13.26
C ASP A 106 -8.67 -15.33 12.23
N ALA A 107 -9.02 -14.08 11.87
CA ALA A 107 -8.19 -13.21 11.04
C ALA A 107 -7.20 -12.39 11.88
N PRO A 108 -6.03 -12.04 11.33
CA PRO A 108 -5.07 -11.18 12.02
C PRO A 108 -5.62 -9.77 12.23
N LYS A 109 -4.94 -8.99 13.07
CA LYS A 109 -5.23 -7.56 13.22
C LYS A 109 -5.17 -6.82 11.88
N GLU A 110 -5.94 -5.74 11.80
CA GLU A 110 -6.01 -4.86 10.65
C GLU A 110 -5.59 -3.44 11.04
N ILE A 111 -5.22 -2.63 10.06
CA ILE A 111 -4.98 -1.21 10.25
C ILE A 111 -6.31 -0.48 10.07
N SER A 112 -6.76 0.17 11.13
CA SER A 112 -7.89 1.08 11.11
C SER A 112 -7.50 2.48 10.68
N LEU A 113 -8.26 3.03 9.74
CA LEU A 113 -8.27 4.43 9.34
C LEU A 113 -9.63 5.03 9.67
N TYR A 114 -9.67 6.23 10.25
CA TYR A 114 -10.92 6.89 10.57
C TYR A 114 -11.14 8.07 9.63
N SER A 115 -12.24 8.08 8.89
CA SER A 115 -12.61 9.15 7.96
C SER A 115 -13.80 9.94 8.50
N ALA A 116 -13.76 11.27 8.37
CA ALA A 116 -14.91 12.11 8.67
C ALA A 116 -16.01 11.94 7.61
N GLU A 117 -17.27 11.92 8.05
CA GLU A 117 -18.46 11.79 7.23
C GLU A 117 -19.58 12.75 7.68
N ALA A 118 -20.46 13.09 6.73
CA ALA A 118 -21.66 13.89 6.96
C ALA A 118 -21.40 15.30 7.55
N TYR A 119 -20.23 15.89 7.30
CA TYR A 119 -19.83 17.18 7.89
C TYR A 119 -20.82 18.32 7.65
N TYR A 120 -21.46 18.33 6.48
CA TYR A 120 -22.48 19.31 6.10
C TYR A 120 -23.87 18.70 5.88
N VAL A 121 -24.10 17.47 6.34
CA VAL A 121 -25.31 16.72 6.02
C VAL A 121 -25.95 16.16 7.28
N GLY A 122 -27.21 16.50 7.52
CA GLY A 122 -27.97 16.06 8.69
C GLY A 122 -27.50 16.72 9.98
N ASP A 123 -27.77 16.08 11.11
CA ASP A 123 -27.67 16.70 12.43
C ASP A 123 -26.25 16.68 13.04
N GLY A 124 -25.27 16.06 12.37
CA GLY A 124 -23.91 16.00 12.89
C GLY A 124 -22.89 15.26 12.04
N THR A 125 -21.62 15.57 12.32
CA THR A 125 -20.45 14.88 11.75
C THR A 125 -20.27 13.52 12.42
N ARG A 126 -19.85 12.52 11.64
CA ARG A 126 -19.55 11.17 12.12
C ARG A 126 -18.14 10.76 11.72
N MET A 127 -17.56 9.81 12.46
CA MET A 127 -16.33 9.14 12.06
C MET A 127 -16.65 7.72 11.57
N ARG A 128 -16.07 7.34 10.44
CA ARG A 128 -16.16 6.00 9.86
C ARG A 128 -14.83 5.30 9.93
N ARG A 129 -14.83 4.12 10.55
CA ARG A 129 -13.69 3.19 10.47
C ARG A 129 -13.69 2.51 9.10
N PHE A 130 -12.57 2.64 8.41
CA PHE A 130 -12.11 1.80 7.31
C PHE A 130 -11.00 0.91 7.82
N THR A 131 -10.79 -0.22 7.15
CA THR A 131 -9.69 -1.11 7.46
C THR A 131 -8.89 -1.45 6.22
N THR A 132 -7.60 -1.72 6.42
CA THR A 132 -6.73 -2.38 5.44
C THR A 132 -5.92 -3.45 6.15
N ARG A 133 -5.46 -4.47 5.43
CA ARG A 133 -4.56 -5.49 5.98
C ARG A 133 -3.24 -4.85 6.42
N LEU A 134 -2.54 -5.47 7.37
CA LEU A 134 -1.18 -5.02 7.75
C LEU A 134 -0.31 -4.95 6.49
N ASP A 135 0.47 -3.87 6.36
CA ASP A 135 1.37 -3.60 5.25
C ASP A 135 0.70 -3.59 3.84
N GLY A 136 -0.63 -3.43 3.76
CA GLY A 136 -1.42 -3.61 2.52
C GLY A 136 -1.99 -2.35 1.87
N PHE A 137 -1.29 -1.21 1.92
CA PHE A 137 -1.81 0.06 1.36
C PHE A 137 -1.85 0.07 -0.17
N VAL A 138 -0.88 -0.55 -0.82
CA VAL A 138 -0.77 -0.67 -2.28
C VAL A 138 -0.14 -2.02 -2.60
N SER A 139 -0.44 -2.55 -3.78
CA SER A 139 0.10 -3.83 -4.25
C SER A 139 0.71 -3.70 -5.64
N ILE A 140 1.63 -4.60 -5.95
CA ILE A 140 1.86 -5.04 -7.32
C ILE A 140 0.83 -6.15 -7.58
N ASN A 141 0.02 -6.00 -8.62
CA ASN A 141 -1.05 -6.94 -8.93
C ASN A 141 -1.08 -7.32 -10.41
N ALA A 142 -1.66 -8.48 -10.69
CA ALA A 142 -1.94 -8.92 -12.05
C ALA A 142 -3.34 -9.55 -12.15
N PRO A 143 -4.06 -9.35 -13.28
CA PRO A 143 -5.33 -10.01 -13.52
C PRO A 143 -5.14 -11.52 -13.76
N SER A 144 -6.23 -12.26 -13.98
CA SER A 144 -6.19 -13.69 -14.29
C SER A 144 -5.43 -14.04 -15.58
N GLN A 145 -5.23 -13.09 -16.49
CA GLN A 145 -4.37 -13.30 -17.67
C GLN A 145 -2.89 -13.38 -17.30
N GLY A 146 -2.53 -12.82 -16.15
CA GLY A 146 -1.18 -12.80 -15.60
C GLY A 146 -0.44 -11.50 -15.88
N GLY A 147 0.74 -11.40 -15.28
CA GLY A 147 1.68 -10.29 -15.41
C GLY A 147 2.98 -10.67 -14.72
N GLU A 148 4.06 -9.93 -15.00
CA GLU A 148 5.33 -10.16 -14.35
C GLU A 148 6.02 -8.85 -14.00
N PHE A 149 6.88 -8.90 -12.99
CA PHE A 149 7.77 -7.80 -12.66
C PHE A 149 9.10 -8.31 -12.14
N VAL A 150 10.11 -7.45 -12.19
CA VAL A 150 11.43 -7.64 -11.60
C VAL A 150 11.65 -6.50 -10.61
N THR A 151 12.15 -6.80 -9.42
CA THR A 151 12.51 -5.76 -8.46
C THR A 151 13.75 -4.99 -8.90
N GLU A 152 13.92 -3.79 -8.34
CA GLU A 152 15.26 -3.20 -8.25
C GLU A 152 16.21 -4.13 -7.48
N PRO A 153 17.55 -3.99 -7.64
CA PRO A 153 18.51 -4.80 -6.90
C PRO A 153 18.33 -4.63 -5.38
N ILE A 154 18.28 -5.75 -4.66
CA ILE A 154 18.15 -5.81 -3.21
C ILE A 154 19.42 -6.43 -2.65
N VAL A 155 20.06 -5.72 -1.73
CA VAL A 155 21.10 -6.27 -0.87
C VAL A 155 20.46 -6.52 0.50
N PHE A 156 20.61 -7.73 1.02
CA PHE A 156 19.94 -8.14 2.24
C PHE A 156 20.83 -8.94 3.19
N THR A 157 20.36 -9.06 4.42
CA THR A 157 20.84 -9.97 5.45
C THR A 157 19.70 -10.91 5.86
N GLY A 158 20.01 -12.06 6.43
CA GLY A 158 19.01 -13.07 6.82
C GLY A 158 19.06 -14.31 5.92
N ASP A 159 18.17 -15.25 6.18
CA ASP A 159 18.15 -16.57 5.52
C ASP A 159 16.78 -16.96 4.93
N ALA A 160 15.78 -16.08 5.09
CA ALA A 160 14.42 -16.27 4.59
C ALA A 160 13.89 -15.03 3.87
N LEU A 161 12.99 -15.27 2.90
CA LEU A 161 12.15 -14.26 2.29
C LEU A 161 10.74 -14.39 2.88
N PHE A 162 10.12 -13.28 3.25
CA PHE A 162 8.73 -13.19 3.67
C PHE A 162 7.96 -12.33 2.69
N LEU A 163 6.80 -12.82 2.25
CA LEU A 163 5.87 -12.08 1.39
C LEU A 163 4.56 -11.80 2.13
N ASN A 164 4.07 -10.58 1.95
CA ASN A 164 2.67 -10.25 2.18
C ASN A 164 1.95 -10.32 0.83
N LEU A 165 1.07 -11.29 0.68
CA LEU A 165 0.39 -11.56 -0.59
C LEU A 165 -1.06 -12.00 -0.38
N SER A 166 -1.87 -11.86 -1.42
CA SER A 166 -3.19 -12.45 -1.52
C SER A 166 -3.39 -12.95 -2.94
N THR A 167 -3.87 -14.19 -3.10
CA THR A 167 -4.28 -14.75 -4.38
C THR A 167 -5.73 -15.16 -4.31
N SER A 168 -6.42 -15.18 -5.46
CA SER A 168 -7.65 -15.98 -5.54
C SER A 168 -7.33 -17.48 -5.43
N ALA A 169 -8.36 -18.31 -5.28
CA ALA A 169 -8.20 -19.77 -5.27
C ALA A 169 -7.64 -20.34 -6.59
N ALA A 170 -7.81 -19.61 -7.71
CA ALA A 170 -7.24 -19.95 -9.01
C ALA A 170 -5.98 -19.12 -9.34
N GLY A 171 -5.61 -18.20 -8.44
CA GLY A 171 -4.48 -17.31 -8.59
C GLY A 171 -3.19 -17.94 -8.11
N SER A 172 -2.08 -17.31 -8.49
CA SER A 172 -0.74 -17.79 -8.16
C SER A 172 0.31 -16.68 -8.21
N VAL A 173 1.38 -16.91 -7.45
CA VAL A 173 2.66 -16.23 -7.56
C VAL A 173 3.73 -17.30 -7.85
N GLU A 174 4.57 -17.05 -8.83
CA GLU A 174 5.80 -17.81 -9.07
C GLU A 174 6.99 -16.87 -8.90
N LEU A 175 8.06 -17.34 -8.27
CA LEU A 175 9.24 -16.54 -7.93
C LEU A 175 10.51 -17.18 -8.50
N GLU A 176 11.42 -16.38 -9.03
CA GLU A 176 12.83 -16.74 -9.21
C GLU A 176 13.75 -15.61 -8.73
N VAL A 177 15.00 -15.96 -8.42
CA VAL A 177 16.05 -15.02 -8.03
C VAL A 177 17.05 -14.89 -9.17
N LEU A 178 17.32 -13.64 -9.52
CA LEU A 178 18.29 -13.25 -10.53
C LEU A 178 19.49 -12.57 -9.88
N ASP A 179 20.64 -12.62 -10.54
CA ASP A 179 21.79 -11.80 -10.21
C ASP A 179 21.59 -10.33 -10.66
N ALA A 180 22.61 -9.49 -10.46
CA ALA A 180 22.57 -8.08 -10.83
C ALA A 180 22.42 -7.84 -12.35
N ASP A 181 22.84 -8.81 -13.17
CA ASP A 181 22.79 -8.81 -14.64
C ASP A 181 21.52 -9.51 -15.17
N GLU A 182 20.53 -9.75 -14.30
CA GLU A 182 19.27 -10.43 -14.62
C GLU A 182 19.42 -11.88 -15.09
N LYS A 183 20.53 -12.55 -14.73
CA LYS A 183 20.69 -13.98 -14.98
C LYS A 183 20.14 -14.79 -13.81
N ARG A 184 19.41 -15.86 -14.13
CA ARG A 184 18.92 -16.80 -13.13
C ARG A 184 20.08 -17.37 -12.31
N ILE A 185 19.89 -17.43 -10.98
CA ILE A 185 20.82 -18.08 -10.07
C ILE A 185 20.42 -19.55 -9.89
N ASP A 186 21.38 -20.46 -10.09
CA ASP A 186 21.16 -21.90 -9.96
C ASP A 186 20.67 -22.29 -8.56
N GLY A 187 19.55 -23.02 -8.51
CA GLY A 187 18.89 -23.42 -7.26
C GLY A 187 17.91 -22.39 -6.70
N PHE A 188 17.66 -21.29 -7.42
CA PHE A 188 16.70 -20.25 -7.06
C PHE A 188 15.76 -19.88 -8.22
N GLY A 189 15.43 -20.83 -9.09
CA GLY A 189 14.43 -20.63 -10.15
C GLY A 189 13.01 -20.98 -9.73
N PHE A 190 12.07 -20.75 -10.65
CA PHE A 190 10.64 -21.03 -10.43
C PHE A 190 10.37 -22.45 -9.93
N ASP A 191 11.01 -23.46 -10.51
CA ASP A 191 10.82 -24.87 -10.13
C ASP A 191 11.28 -25.18 -8.70
N GLU A 192 12.25 -24.42 -8.19
CA GLU A 192 12.77 -24.58 -6.83
C GLU A 192 11.85 -23.99 -5.76
N PHE A 193 11.02 -23.00 -6.10
CA PHE A 193 10.02 -22.45 -5.20
C PHE A 193 8.64 -23.11 -5.37
N GLY A 194 8.31 -23.55 -6.58
CA GLY A 194 6.98 -24.02 -6.93
C GLY A 194 5.95 -22.90 -7.00
N VAL A 195 4.69 -23.27 -7.14
CA VAL A 195 3.57 -22.33 -7.22
C VAL A 195 3.15 -21.90 -5.82
N ILE A 196 3.13 -20.59 -5.58
CA ILE A 196 2.73 -19.97 -4.31
C ILE A 196 1.30 -19.46 -4.45
N PHE A 197 0.45 -19.72 -3.47
CA PHE A 197 -0.94 -19.24 -3.42
C PHE A 197 -1.40 -19.13 -1.95
N GLY A 198 -2.41 -18.30 -1.69
CA GLY A 198 -2.97 -18.08 -0.36
C GLY A 198 -3.14 -16.59 -0.03
N ASP A 199 -3.48 -16.32 1.23
CA ASP A 199 -3.57 -14.95 1.75
C ASP A 199 -2.89 -14.88 3.12
N GLU A 200 -1.70 -14.30 3.16
CA GLU A 200 -0.85 -14.25 4.35
C GLU A 200 -0.11 -12.91 4.45
N ILE A 201 0.13 -12.47 5.69
CA ILE A 201 0.86 -11.22 5.99
C ILE A 201 2.37 -11.46 5.99
N GLU A 202 2.82 -12.63 6.43
CA GLU A 202 4.25 -13.00 6.51
C GLU A 202 4.46 -14.44 6.02
N MET A 203 4.10 -14.72 4.76
CA MET A 203 4.33 -16.03 4.16
C MET A 203 5.81 -16.27 3.97
N LYS A 204 6.34 -17.29 4.64
CA LYS A 204 7.75 -17.67 4.50
C LYS A 204 7.97 -18.41 3.19
N ILE A 205 8.83 -17.85 2.34
CA ILE A 205 9.23 -18.43 1.06
C ILE A 205 10.63 -19.01 1.18
N GLN A 206 10.80 -20.26 0.76
CA GLN A 206 12.09 -20.95 0.73
C GLN A 206 12.22 -21.81 -0.53
N PRO A 207 13.41 -21.85 -1.16
CA PRO A 207 13.69 -22.82 -2.21
C PRO A 207 13.85 -24.22 -1.59
N LYS A 208 13.54 -25.27 -2.36
CA LYS A 208 13.59 -26.67 -1.92
C LYS A 208 14.92 -27.07 -1.27
N ASP A 209 16.03 -26.85 -1.98
CA ASP A 209 17.34 -27.42 -1.61
C ASP A 209 18.41 -26.37 -1.28
N ARG A 210 18.03 -25.10 -1.19
CA ARG A 210 18.94 -23.95 -0.95
C ARG A 210 18.47 -23.08 0.21
N ARG A 211 19.26 -22.06 0.54
CA ARG A 211 18.94 -21.04 1.56
C ARG A 211 19.24 -19.65 1.05
N PHE A 212 18.37 -18.67 1.34
CA PHE A 212 18.64 -17.27 0.96
C PHE A 212 19.92 -16.72 1.58
N GLY A 213 20.34 -17.25 2.74
CA GLY A 213 21.60 -16.87 3.38
C GLY A 213 22.84 -17.09 2.51
N GLU A 214 22.78 -17.98 1.52
CA GLU A 214 23.86 -18.18 0.54
C GLU A 214 24.06 -16.95 -0.38
N LEU A 215 23.01 -16.15 -0.56
CA LEU A 215 23.01 -14.95 -1.41
C LEU A 215 23.13 -13.65 -0.59
N ALA A 216 23.14 -13.74 0.75
CA ALA A 216 23.21 -12.57 1.62
C ALA A 216 24.45 -11.69 1.31
N GLY A 217 24.26 -10.38 1.40
CA GLY A 217 25.30 -9.39 1.08
C GLY A 217 25.57 -9.18 -0.41
N ARG A 218 24.93 -9.95 -1.31
CA ARG A 218 25.04 -9.76 -2.76
C ARG A 218 23.79 -9.06 -3.28
N PRO A 219 23.92 -8.17 -4.29
CA PRO A 219 22.75 -7.62 -4.97
C PRO A 219 22.05 -8.73 -5.76
N VAL A 220 20.78 -8.95 -5.46
CA VAL A 220 19.90 -9.87 -6.20
C VAL A 220 18.64 -9.16 -6.65
N ARG A 221 17.99 -9.67 -7.68
CA ARG A 221 16.64 -9.24 -8.09
C ARG A 221 15.67 -10.39 -7.91
N LEU A 222 14.43 -10.07 -7.57
CA LEU A 222 13.34 -11.04 -7.56
C LEU A 222 12.51 -10.83 -8.82
N ARG A 223 12.36 -11.86 -9.64
CA ARG A 223 11.36 -11.88 -10.71
C ARG A 223 10.16 -12.67 -10.24
N MET A 224 8.99 -12.06 -10.36
CA MET A 224 7.73 -12.70 -9.99
C MET A 224 6.75 -12.70 -11.15
N LYS A 225 6.10 -13.83 -11.37
CA LYS A 225 4.95 -13.96 -12.26
C LYS A 225 3.71 -14.07 -11.39
N LEU A 226 2.74 -13.21 -11.63
CA LEU A 226 1.50 -13.12 -10.88
C LEU A 226 0.35 -13.50 -11.81
N ARG A 227 -0.68 -14.15 -11.26
CA ARG A 227 -1.97 -14.38 -11.90
C ARG A 227 -3.04 -14.25 -10.84
N ASP A 228 -3.99 -13.34 -11.03
CA ASP A 228 -5.09 -13.09 -10.08
C ASP A 228 -4.60 -12.99 -8.63
N ALA A 229 -3.61 -12.11 -8.44
CA ALA A 229 -2.80 -12.02 -7.24
C ALA A 229 -2.33 -10.59 -6.98
N ASP A 230 -2.15 -10.30 -5.69
CA ASP A 230 -1.58 -9.08 -5.13
C ASP A 230 -0.35 -9.43 -4.28
N VAL A 231 0.76 -8.73 -4.49
CA VAL A 231 1.94 -8.74 -3.60
C VAL A 231 2.09 -7.34 -3.01
N PHE A 232 1.91 -7.24 -1.69
CA PHE A 232 1.87 -5.97 -0.95
C PHE A 232 3.23 -5.56 -0.40
N ALA A 233 3.97 -6.52 0.15
CA ALA A 233 5.27 -6.28 0.77
C ALA A 233 6.17 -7.51 0.64
N LEU A 234 7.48 -7.24 0.69
CA LEU A 234 8.53 -8.25 0.76
C LEU A 234 9.56 -7.84 1.81
N ARG A 235 10.12 -8.83 2.51
CA ARG A 235 11.16 -8.62 3.52
C ARG A 235 12.08 -9.82 3.59
N PHE A 236 13.39 -9.57 3.67
CA PHE A 236 14.36 -10.58 4.10
C PHE A 236 14.52 -10.55 5.61
N GLY A 237 14.63 -11.73 6.23
CA GLY A 237 14.72 -11.91 7.67
C GLY A 237 15.54 -13.12 8.08
#